data_AF-A0A2S0QXF7-F1
#
_entry.id   AF-A0A2S0QXF7-F1
#
_cell.length_a   1.000
_cell.length_b   1.000
_cell.length_c   1.000
_cell.angle_alpha   90.00
_cell.angle_beta   90.00
_cell.angle_gamma   90.00
#
_symmetry.space_group_name_H-M   'P 1'
#
loop_
_entity.id
_entity.type
_entity.pdbx_description
1 polymer ?
#
loop_
_entity_poly.entity_id
_entity_poly.type
_entity_poly.pdbx_seq_one_letter_code
_entity_poly.pdbx_strand_id
1 'polypeptide(L)'
;MNTEQTIATQPELRPQAANEPRELLKKLQAVSPTFKDCRPLAIRIDAAIHQRFPEFSRKALRTALRLHTSSTRYLKAVEKGDTRFDLDGHPAGEVTEAQRSHAAALLKERFAKAAQARRAQREAAEAERRRQEKLARLVDKFSR
;
A
#
# COMPACT_ATOMS: atom_id res chain seq x y z
N MET A 1 3.49 36.84 -39.40
CA MET A 1 2.34 36.08 -38.86
C MET A 1 2.65 34.61 -39.03
N ASN A 2 2.40 33.84 -37.96
CA ASN A 2 2.56 32.37 -37.86
C ASN A 2 4.02 31.97 -37.53
N THR A 3 4.34 31.23 -36.47
CA THR A 3 3.54 30.32 -35.65
C THR A 3 4.24 30.17 -34.29
N GLU A 4 3.59 30.58 -33.21
CA GLU A 4 3.98 30.20 -31.85
C GLU A 4 3.75 28.70 -31.70
N GLN A 5 4.81 27.90 -31.84
CA GLN A 5 4.76 26.51 -31.42
C GLN A 5 4.86 26.46 -29.90
N THR A 6 3.70 26.36 -29.28
CA THR A 6 3.50 25.92 -27.91
C THR A 6 4.27 24.62 -27.68
N ILE A 7 5.34 24.72 -26.90
CA ILE A 7 6.10 23.58 -26.39
C ILE A 7 5.19 22.89 -25.37
N ALA A 8 4.48 21.87 -25.81
CA ALA A 8 3.74 20.98 -24.94
C ALA A 8 4.75 20.26 -24.04
N THR A 9 4.86 20.69 -22.78
CA THR A 9 5.55 19.97 -21.72
C THR A 9 4.84 18.64 -21.50
N GLN A 10 5.30 17.63 -22.22
CA GLN A 10 5.01 16.24 -21.93
C GLN A 10 5.49 15.94 -20.50
N PRO A 11 4.72 15.21 -19.67
CA PRO A 11 5.22 14.74 -18.39
C PRO A 11 6.30 13.70 -18.69
N GLU A 12 7.55 14.05 -18.42
CA GLU A 12 8.67 13.12 -18.49
C GLU A 12 8.38 11.88 -17.63
N LEU A 13 8.04 10.78 -18.31
CA LEU A 13 8.20 9.43 -17.82
C LEU A 13 9.70 9.21 -17.60
N ARG A 14 10.18 9.52 -16.38
CA ARG A 14 11.56 9.26 -15.98
C ARG A 14 11.86 7.75 -16.12
N PRO A 15 12.94 7.36 -16.83
CA PRO A 15 13.23 5.96 -17.09
C PRO A 15 13.89 5.26 -15.88
N GLN A 16 13.28 4.15 -15.47
CA GLN A 16 13.83 2.82 -15.12
C GLN A 16 14.97 2.63 -14.07
N ALA A 17 14.72 1.65 -13.19
CA ALA A 17 15.65 0.55 -12.85
C ALA A 17 16.69 0.67 -11.71
N ALA A 18 16.39 1.33 -10.58
CA ALA A 18 17.21 1.18 -9.37
C ALA A 18 16.38 0.99 -8.10
N ASN A 19 16.06 -0.27 -7.78
CA ASN A 19 15.47 -0.72 -6.51
C ASN A 19 14.04 -0.24 -6.21
N GLU A 20 13.09 -0.68 -7.04
CA GLU A 20 11.67 -0.61 -6.72
C GLU A 20 11.39 -1.36 -5.39
N PRO A 21 10.97 -0.67 -4.31
CA PRO A 21 10.67 -1.32 -3.03
C PRO A 21 9.63 -2.44 -3.19
N ARG A 22 8.76 -2.33 -4.20
CA ARG A 22 7.76 -3.33 -4.54
C ARG A 22 8.36 -4.58 -5.20
N GLU A 23 9.36 -4.43 -6.08
CA GLU A 23 10.04 -5.57 -6.70
C GLU A 23 10.86 -6.35 -5.68
N LEU A 24 11.52 -5.65 -4.75
CA LEU A 24 12.14 -6.27 -3.60
C LEU A 24 11.13 -7.09 -2.78
N LEU A 25 9.94 -6.54 -2.49
CA LEU A 25 8.90 -7.29 -1.78
C LEU A 25 8.44 -8.53 -2.56
N LYS A 26 8.30 -8.45 -3.88
CA LYS A 26 7.93 -9.61 -4.71
C LYS A 26 9.01 -10.70 -4.65
N LYS A 27 10.29 -10.33 -4.78
CA LYS A 27 11.41 -11.26 -4.64
C LYS A 27 11.45 -11.90 -3.25
N LEU A 28 11.28 -11.11 -2.19
CA LEU A 28 11.22 -11.64 -0.82
C LEU A 28 10.05 -12.61 -0.62
N GLN A 29 8.87 -12.33 -1.20
CA GLN A 29 7.73 -13.25 -1.15
C GLN A 29 7.96 -14.54 -1.94
N ALA A 30 8.79 -14.52 -2.99
CA ALA A 30 9.13 -15.71 -3.75
C ALA A 30 10.14 -16.60 -2.98
N VAL A 31 11.09 -15.99 -2.28
CA VAL A 31 12.17 -16.72 -1.59
C VAL A 31 11.80 -17.12 -0.16
N SER A 32 11.02 -16.29 0.55
CA SER A 32 10.73 -16.48 1.97
C SER A 32 9.25 -16.83 2.22
N PRO A 33 8.97 -17.95 2.92
CA PRO A 33 7.60 -18.28 3.34
C PRO A 33 7.03 -17.23 4.31
N THR A 34 7.89 -16.63 5.15
CA THR A 34 7.52 -15.58 6.11
C THR A 34 6.89 -14.37 5.41
N PHE A 35 7.49 -13.91 4.31
CA PHE A 35 6.98 -12.79 3.53
C PHE A 35 5.75 -13.16 2.69
N LYS A 36 5.73 -14.37 2.13
CA LYS A 36 4.59 -14.92 1.35
C LYS A 36 3.30 -14.98 2.17
N ASP A 37 3.41 -15.48 3.39
CA ASP A 37 2.30 -15.61 4.32
C ASP A 37 2.02 -14.31 5.10
N CYS A 38 2.95 -13.35 5.03
CA CYS A 38 2.93 -12.08 5.79
C CYS A 38 2.94 -12.32 7.30
N ARG A 39 3.79 -13.24 7.78
CA ARG A 39 3.94 -13.56 9.20
C ARG A 39 4.66 -12.42 9.97
N PRO A 40 4.49 -12.31 11.30
CA PRO A 40 5.20 -11.30 12.09
C PRO A 40 6.72 -11.42 11.92
N LEU A 41 7.39 -10.32 11.57
CA LEU A 41 8.81 -10.34 11.24
C LEU A 41 9.71 -10.27 12.49
N ALA A 42 10.86 -10.95 12.41
CA ALA A 42 11.93 -10.83 13.38
C ALA A 42 12.44 -9.38 13.51
N ILE A 43 12.96 -9.04 14.69
CA ILE A 43 13.61 -7.75 14.92
C ILE A 43 14.94 -7.75 14.15
N ARG A 44 15.26 -6.63 13.49
CA ARG A 44 16.46 -6.46 12.63
C ARG A 44 16.51 -7.36 11.39
N ILE A 45 15.35 -7.79 10.88
CA ILE A 45 15.23 -8.52 9.61
C ILE A 45 15.88 -7.79 8.43
N ASP A 46 16.02 -6.46 8.51
CA ASP A 46 16.70 -5.65 7.50
C ASP A 46 18.18 -6.01 7.32
N ALA A 47 18.87 -6.36 8.41
CA ALA A 47 20.27 -6.79 8.33
C ALA A 47 20.38 -8.15 7.64
N ALA A 48 19.51 -9.10 8.00
CA ALA A 48 19.47 -10.44 7.38
C ALA A 48 19.13 -10.36 5.88
N ILE A 49 18.16 -9.52 5.51
CA ILE A 49 17.80 -9.32 4.09
C ILE A 49 18.96 -8.71 3.33
N HIS A 50 19.63 -7.69 3.88
CA HIS A 50 20.74 -7.04 3.20
C HIS A 50 21.96 -7.96 3.03
N GLN A 51 22.19 -8.90 3.95
CA GLN A 51 23.22 -9.93 3.80
C GLN A 51 22.92 -10.90 2.66
N ARG A 52 21.65 -11.31 2.50
CA ARG A 52 21.24 -12.27 1.47
C ARG A 52 21.02 -11.62 0.10
N PHE A 53 20.63 -10.36 0.09
CA PHE A 53 20.36 -9.58 -1.11
C PHE A 53 21.09 -8.22 -1.05
N PRO A 54 22.43 -8.22 -1.22
CA PRO A 54 23.24 -7.01 -1.18
C PRO A 54 22.98 -6.07 -2.36
N GLU A 55 22.31 -6.54 -3.43
CA GLU A 55 21.96 -5.74 -4.60
C GLU A 55 20.96 -4.61 -4.29
N PHE A 56 20.21 -4.73 -3.19
CA PHE A 56 19.24 -3.70 -2.78
C PHE A 56 19.83 -2.68 -1.83
N SER A 57 19.54 -1.41 -2.11
CA SER A 57 19.90 -0.32 -1.20
C SER A 57 19.13 -0.42 0.12
N ARG A 58 19.80 -0.13 1.24
CA ARG A 58 19.17 -0.08 2.57
C ARG A 58 17.96 0.87 2.61
N LYS A 59 18.00 1.96 1.82
CA LYS A 59 16.88 2.91 1.69
C LYS A 59 15.65 2.28 1.04
N ALA A 60 15.84 1.54 -0.05
CA ALA A 60 14.76 0.81 -0.70
C ALA A 60 14.20 -0.29 0.21
N LEU A 61 15.07 -1.02 0.91
CA LEU A 61 14.69 -2.03 1.89
C LEU A 61 13.82 -1.46 3.02
N ARG A 62 14.22 -0.34 3.64
CA ARG A 62 13.41 0.30 4.68
C ARG A 62 12.04 0.73 4.17
N THR A 63 11.97 1.25 2.95
CA THR A 63 10.70 1.64 2.30
C THR A 63 9.81 0.42 2.04
N ALA A 64 10.41 -0.66 1.53
CA ALA A 64 9.74 -1.93 1.27
C ALA A 64 9.16 -2.53 2.56
N LEU A 65 9.98 -2.59 3.61
CA LEU A 65 9.56 -3.09 4.92
C LEU A 65 8.45 -2.23 5.51
N ARG A 66 8.53 -0.90 5.42
CA ARG A 66 7.45 -0.01 5.87
C ARG A 66 6.15 -0.26 5.11
N LEU A 67 6.21 -0.49 3.80
CA LEU A 67 5.02 -0.82 3.00
C LEU A 67 4.42 -2.17 3.41
N HIS A 68 5.27 -3.17 3.68
CA HIS A 68 4.83 -4.48 4.13
C HIS A 68 4.20 -4.45 5.53
N THR A 69 4.89 -3.83 6.50
CA THR A 69 4.43 -3.77 7.89
C THR A 69 3.20 -2.86 8.07
N SER A 70 3.05 -1.87 7.20
CA SER A 70 1.83 -1.05 7.13
C SER A 70 0.72 -1.69 6.32
N SER A 71 0.84 -2.93 5.82
CA SER A 71 -0.25 -3.60 5.12
C SER A 71 -1.30 -4.14 6.10
N THR A 72 -2.57 -4.16 5.69
CA THR A 72 -3.65 -4.74 6.52
C THR A 72 -3.45 -6.22 6.78
N ARG A 73 -2.87 -6.95 5.82
CA ARG A 73 -2.55 -8.38 5.96
C ARG A 73 -1.51 -8.61 7.06
N TYR A 74 -0.46 -7.80 7.10
CA TYR A 74 0.56 -7.88 8.15
C TYR A 74 0.00 -7.55 9.53
N LEU A 75 -0.78 -6.46 9.67
CA LEU A 75 -1.39 -6.11 10.95
C LEU A 75 -2.28 -7.22 11.50
N LYS A 76 -3.04 -7.92 10.63
CA LYS A 76 -3.85 -9.10 11.02
C LYS A 76 -3.00 -10.29 11.47
N ALA A 77 -1.84 -10.50 10.83
CA ALA A 77 -0.93 -11.56 11.23
C ALA A 77 -0.27 -11.26 12.58
N VAL A 78 0.06 -10.00 12.86
CA VAL A 78 0.58 -9.56 14.17
C VAL A 78 -0.48 -9.66 15.25
N GLU A 79 -1.73 -9.28 14.97
CA GLU A 79 -2.84 -9.40 15.92
C GLU A 79 -3.05 -10.85 16.40
N LYS A 80 -2.93 -11.83 15.49
CA LYS A 80 -3.15 -13.25 15.78
C LYS A 80 -1.90 -14.04 16.15
N GLY A 81 -0.72 -13.53 15.77
CA GLY A 81 0.54 -14.23 15.91
C GLY A 81 1.25 -13.86 17.20
N ASP A 82 1.76 -14.87 17.91
CA ASP A 82 2.52 -14.68 19.16
C ASP A 82 4.03 -14.79 18.92
N THR A 83 4.44 -15.37 17.79
CA THR A 83 5.85 -15.62 17.45
C THR A 83 6.25 -14.84 16.20
N ARG A 84 7.48 -14.33 16.23
CA ARG A 84 8.13 -13.67 15.10
C ARG A 84 8.93 -14.70 14.32
N PHE A 85 9.02 -14.49 13.01
CA PHE A 85 9.71 -15.41 12.12
C PHE A 85 10.81 -14.67 11.34
N ASP A 86 11.93 -15.35 11.16
CA ASP A 86 13.01 -14.90 10.29
C ASP A 86 12.71 -15.22 8.81
N LEU A 87 13.63 -14.87 7.90
CA LEU A 87 13.50 -15.11 6.46
C LEU A 87 13.27 -16.59 6.12
N ASP A 88 13.89 -17.50 6.85
CA ASP A 88 13.77 -18.93 6.61
C ASP A 88 12.55 -19.56 7.31
N GLY A 89 11.77 -18.77 8.04
CA GLY A 89 10.58 -19.25 8.76
C GLY A 89 10.88 -19.86 10.14
N HIS A 90 12.10 -19.65 10.67
CA HIS A 90 12.45 -20.02 12.04
C HIS A 90 11.89 -19.02 13.05
N PRO A 91 11.43 -19.46 14.23
CA PRO A 91 10.98 -18.57 15.29
C PRO A 91 12.16 -17.74 15.82
N ALA A 92 12.02 -16.42 15.79
CA ALA A 92 13.06 -15.44 16.12
C ALA A 92 12.51 -14.35 17.06
N GLY A 93 11.91 -14.81 18.16
CA GLY A 93 11.35 -13.99 19.23
C GLY A 93 9.83 -13.94 19.25
N GLU A 94 9.29 -13.16 20.18
CA GLU A 94 7.86 -13.12 20.50
C GLU A 94 7.23 -11.75 20.19
N VAL A 95 5.91 -11.75 20.01
CA VAL A 95 5.08 -10.56 19.83
C VAL A 95 4.36 -10.28 21.15
N THR A 96 4.70 -9.16 21.78
CA THR A 96 4.07 -8.82 23.06
C THR A 96 2.60 -8.48 22.88
N GLU A 97 1.78 -8.73 23.91
CA GLU A 97 0.34 -8.43 23.88
C GLU A 97 0.05 -6.96 23.56
N ALA A 98 0.88 -6.04 24.07
CA ALA A 98 0.79 -4.61 23.76
C ALA A 98 0.91 -4.33 22.24
N GLN A 99 1.79 -5.07 21.54
CA GLN A 99 1.95 -4.94 20.09
C GLN A 99 0.74 -5.50 19.33
N ARG A 100 0.15 -6.60 19.82
CA ARG A 100 -1.07 -7.18 19.26
C ARG A 100 -2.26 -6.22 19.39
N SER A 101 -2.44 -5.66 20.60
CA SER A 101 -3.49 -4.67 20.88
C SER A 101 -3.34 -3.42 20.01
N HIS A 102 -2.11 -2.91 19.86
CA HIS A 102 -1.84 -1.78 18.98
C HIS A 102 -2.15 -2.09 17.51
N ALA A 103 -1.81 -3.30 17.02
CA ALA A 103 -2.14 -3.72 15.66
C ALA A 103 -3.66 -3.80 15.44
N ALA A 104 -4.41 -4.32 16.41
CA ALA A 104 -5.87 -4.37 16.37
C ALA A 104 -6.50 -2.97 16.35
N ALA A 105 -5.99 -2.04 17.16
CA ALA A 105 -6.43 -0.65 17.17
C ALA A 105 -6.23 0.04 15.81
N LEU A 106 -5.04 -0.12 15.20
CA LEU A 106 -4.75 0.41 13.87
C LEU A 106 -5.65 -0.18 12.78
N LEU A 107 -5.98 -1.47 12.86
CA LEU A 107 -6.92 -2.10 11.94
C LEU A 107 -8.31 -1.49 12.07
N LYS A 108 -8.81 -1.34 13.30
CA LYS A 108 -10.12 -0.74 13.56
C LYS A 108 -10.22 0.69 13.02
N GLU A 109 -9.21 1.51 13.29
CA GLU A 109 -9.14 2.89 12.77
C GLU A 109 -9.17 2.92 11.23
N ARG A 110 -8.38 2.05 10.60
CA ARG A 110 -8.33 1.96 9.13
C ARG A 110 -9.63 1.51 8.51
N PHE A 111 -10.28 0.50 9.08
CA PHE A 111 -11.58 0.03 8.59
C PHE A 111 -12.66 1.11 8.78
N ALA A 112 -12.64 1.83 9.90
CA ALA A 112 -13.54 2.96 10.11
C ALA A 112 -13.34 4.06 9.07
N LYS A 113 -12.09 4.47 8.81
CA LYS A 113 -11.76 5.49 7.80
C LYS A 113 -12.14 5.03 6.39
N ALA A 114 -11.88 3.77 6.05
CA ALA A 114 -12.25 3.21 4.75
C ALA A 114 -13.78 3.14 4.56
N ALA A 115 -14.52 2.79 5.61
CA ALA A 115 -15.97 2.77 5.58
C ALA A 115 -16.55 4.19 5.38
N GLN A 116 -16.01 5.19 6.07
CA GLN A 116 -16.39 6.59 5.88
C GLN A 116 -16.08 7.09 4.46
N ALA A 117 -14.88 6.82 3.95
CA ALA A 117 -14.51 7.22 2.59
C ALA A 117 -15.42 6.57 1.53
N ARG A 118 -15.78 5.29 1.71
CA ARG A 118 -16.69 4.58 0.80
C ARG A 118 -18.12 5.16 0.85
N ARG A 119 -18.60 5.58 2.03
CA ARG A 119 -19.90 6.26 2.15
C ARG A 119 -19.89 7.60 1.44
N ALA A 120 -18.88 8.43 1.69
CA ALA A 120 -18.72 9.72 1.03
C ALA A 120 -18.62 9.60 -0.51
N GLN A 121 -17.90 8.59 -1.01
CA GLN A 121 -17.82 8.33 -2.46
C GLN A 121 -19.18 7.93 -3.06
N ARG A 122 -20.00 7.15 -2.34
CA ARG A 122 -21.33 6.75 -2.80
C ARG A 122 -22.29 7.94 -2.85
N GLU A 123 -22.28 8.77 -1.80
CA GLU A 123 -23.09 9.98 -1.74
C GLU A 123 -22.71 10.98 -2.82
N ALA A 124 -21.40 11.16 -3.07
CA ALA A 124 -20.90 12.02 -4.15
C ALA A 124 -21.33 11.49 -5.53
N ALA A 125 -21.20 10.18 -5.78
CA ALA A 125 -21.61 9.57 -7.04
C ALA A 125 -23.13 9.68 -7.27
N GLU A 126 -23.94 9.55 -6.22
CA GLU A 126 -25.39 9.73 -6.32
C GLU A 126 -25.78 11.20 -6.56
N ALA A 127 -25.12 12.14 -5.88
CA ALA A 127 -25.31 13.57 -6.10
C ALA A 127 -24.93 13.99 -7.52
N GLU A 128 -23.82 13.45 -8.04
CA GLU A 128 -23.38 13.67 -9.41
C GLU A 128 -24.39 13.11 -10.42
N ARG A 129 -24.88 11.88 -10.21
CA ARG A 129 -25.92 11.29 -11.07
C ARG A 129 -27.20 12.13 -11.10
N ARG A 130 -27.69 12.56 -9.93
CA ARG A 130 -28.86 13.46 -9.83
C ARG A 130 -28.62 14.80 -10.53
N ARG A 131 -27.39 15.34 -10.47
CA ARG A 131 -27.02 16.58 -11.16
C ARG A 131 -27.03 16.38 -12.68
N GLN A 132 -26.47 15.28 -13.17
CA GLN A 132 -26.45 14.94 -14.59
C GLN A 132 -27.86 14.72 -15.14
N GLU A 133 -28.72 14.00 -14.41
CA GLU A 133 -30.15 13.79 -14.77
C GLU A 133 -30.90 15.12 -14.88
N LYS A 134 -30.71 16.04 -13.92
CA LYS A 134 -31.31 17.38 -13.97
C LYS A 134 -30.80 18.17 -15.18
N LEU A 135 -29.49 18.16 -15.43
CA LEU A 135 -28.91 18.87 -16.57
C LEU A 135 -29.45 18.34 -17.90
N ALA A 136 -29.51 17.01 -18.06
CA ALA A 136 -30.08 16.37 -19.23
C ALA A 136 -31.55 16.78 -19.47
N ARG A 137 -32.36 16.84 -18.40
CA ARG A 137 -33.75 17.31 -18.48
C ARG A 137 -33.86 18.77 -18.89
N LEU A 138 -32.95 19.64 -18.43
CA LEU A 138 -32.94 21.04 -18.85
C LEU A 138 -32.59 21.16 -20.33
N VAL A 139 -31.56 20.46 -20.79
CA VAL A 139 -31.15 20.46 -22.20
C VAL A 139 -32.30 20.00 -23.11
N ASP A 140 -32.97 18.90 -22.76
CA ASP A 140 -34.14 18.40 -23.50
C ASP A 140 -35.26 19.45 -23.60
N LYS A 141 -35.54 20.16 -22.51
CA LYS A 141 -36.59 21.19 -22.47
C LYS A 141 -36.28 22.43 -23.32
N PHE A 142 -35.01 22.79 -23.50
CA PHE A 142 -34.59 23.98 -24.25
C PHE A 142 -34.15 23.68 -25.70
N SER A 143 -34.20 22.41 -26.13
CA SER A 143 -33.84 21.98 -27.50
C SER A 143 -35.05 21.86 -28.44
N ARG A 144 -36.24 22.29 -28.00
CA ARG A 144 -37.50 22.28 -28.76
C ARG A 144 -38.05 23.70 -28.86
#